data_AF-A0A090WMA5-F1
#
_entry.id   AF-A0A090WMA5-F1
#
_cell.length_a   1.000
_cell.length_b   1.000
_cell.length_c   1.000
_cell.angle_alpha   90.00
_cell.angle_beta   90.00
_cell.angle_gamma   90.00
#
_symmetry.space_group_name_H-M   'P 1'
#
loop_
_entity.id
_entity.type
_entity.pdbx_description
1 polymer ?
#
loop_
_entity_poly.entity_id
_entity_poly.type
_entity_poly.pdbx_seq_one_letter_code
_entity_poly.pdbx_strand_id
1 'polypeptide(L)'
;MFTTSMAYKQIMRMQESADMVAHTLRVYNAIGDLTSHYSKADSEEFRNEILKNKAANSTIAAYKQEGKTVINNLEFLVSDNESQRAHLKPLKALLNSLYSQLTNLDSITYTSNAVPFEIRENQKSKINKTLFDIRGIKNRMQKQEENLLKKREIVYKSHKSTAPIVLLVLAFFALFVFIISFYKIYLNKLEIRKSEFFLKTVLNTTDNIVNYYEPYLMPTTVTILKILKLYLLTTVITIT
;
A
#
# COMPACT_ATOMS: atom_id res chain seq x y z
N MET A 1 -10.75 -18.22 3.15
CA MET A 1 -10.83 -16.89 3.80
C MET A 1 -9.48 -16.39 4.31
N PHE A 2 -8.69 -17.18 5.06
CA PHE A 2 -7.38 -16.73 5.59
C PHE A 2 -6.36 -16.33 4.51
N THR A 3 -6.17 -17.16 3.48
CA THR A 3 -5.18 -16.91 2.42
C THR A 3 -5.47 -15.62 1.64
N THR A 4 -6.73 -15.40 1.29
CA THR A 4 -7.22 -14.19 0.61
C THR A 4 -7.01 -12.93 1.48
N SER A 5 -7.30 -13.01 2.78
CA SER A 5 -7.10 -11.89 3.72
C SER A 5 -5.62 -11.51 3.83
N MET A 6 -4.72 -12.50 3.91
CA MET A 6 -3.27 -12.25 3.97
C MET A 6 -2.72 -11.68 2.67
N ALA A 7 -3.15 -12.21 1.51
CA ALA A 7 -2.80 -11.67 0.20
C ALA A 7 -3.22 -10.19 0.08
N TYR A 8 -4.46 -9.87 0.45
CA TYR A 8 -4.96 -8.51 0.44
C TYR A 8 -4.13 -7.58 1.33
N LYS A 9 -3.87 -7.98 2.58
CA LYS A 9 -3.05 -7.19 3.52
C LYS A 9 -1.66 -6.89 2.97
N GLN A 10 -1.07 -7.84 2.26
CA GLN A 10 0.26 -7.69 1.67
C GLN A 10 0.27 -6.72 0.48
N ILE A 11 -0.76 -6.75 -0.37
CA ILE A 11 -0.96 -5.77 -1.44
C ILE A 11 -1.14 -4.37 -0.85
N MET A 12 -1.99 -4.23 0.17
CA MET A 12 -2.23 -2.94 0.83
C MET A 12 -0.96 -2.33 1.42
N ARG A 13 -0.14 -3.14 2.11
CA ARG A 13 1.17 -2.69 2.64
C ARG A 13 2.14 -2.23 1.57
N MET A 14 2.13 -2.88 0.41
CA MET A 14 2.97 -2.49 -0.72
C MET A 14 2.48 -1.19 -1.37
N GLN A 15 1.16 -1.04 -1.51
CA GLN A 15 0.56 0.19 -2.02
C GLN A 15 0.84 1.37 -1.07
N GLU A 16 0.60 1.20 0.22
CA GLU A 16 0.85 2.22 1.23
C GLU A 16 2.33 2.67 1.24
N SER A 17 3.27 1.73 1.13
CA SER A 17 4.70 2.09 1.06
C SER A 17 5.08 2.78 -0.24
N ALA A 18 4.46 2.44 -1.36
CA ALA A 18 4.61 3.16 -2.62
C ALA A 18 4.05 4.59 -2.54
N ASP A 19 2.87 4.76 -1.94
CA ASP A 19 2.22 6.07 -1.74
C ASP A 19 3.06 6.97 -0.84
N MET A 20 3.67 6.41 0.21
CA MET A 20 4.60 7.15 1.08
C MET A 20 5.86 7.62 0.33
N VAL A 21 6.44 6.79 -0.55
CA VAL A 21 7.57 7.18 -1.40
C VAL A 21 7.15 8.30 -2.37
N ALA A 22 6.02 8.14 -3.03
CA ALA A 22 5.48 9.13 -3.95
C ALA A 22 5.19 10.46 -3.24
N HIS A 23 4.63 10.42 -2.04
CA HIS A 23 4.37 11.61 -1.23
C HIS A 23 5.66 12.33 -0.86
N THR A 24 6.70 11.63 -0.40
CA THR A 24 8.03 12.24 -0.14
C THR A 24 8.60 12.92 -1.38
N LEU A 25 8.48 12.30 -2.55
CA LEU A 25 8.91 12.93 -3.81
C LEU A 25 8.11 14.18 -4.14
N ARG A 26 6.79 14.20 -3.90
CA ARG A 26 5.97 15.40 -4.07
C ARG A 26 6.42 16.54 -3.15
N VAL A 27 6.71 16.25 -1.88
CA VAL A 27 7.26 17.24 -0.93
C VAL A 27 8.63 17.73 -1.41
N TYR A 28 9.53 16.83 -1.79
CA TYR A 28 10.86 17.19 -2.31
C TYR A 28 10.77 18.13 -3.53
N ASN A 29 9.88 17.82 -4.47
CA ASN A 29 9.64 18.64 -5.65
C ASN A 29 9.02 19.99 -5.30
N ALA A 30 8.04 20.05 -4.38
CA ALA A 30 7.45 21.30 -3.92
C ALA A 30 8.49 22.21 -3.23
N ILE A 31 9.47 21.63 -2.52
CA ILE A 31 10.62 22.38 -1.99
C ILE A 31 11.53 22.86 -3.15
N GLY A 32 11.62 22.12 -4.25
CA GLY A 32 12.28 22.54 -5.49
C GLY A 32 11.57 23.71 -6.18
N ASP A 33 10.25 23.72 -6.22
CA ASP A 33 9.46 24.84 -6.76
C ASP A 33 9.70 26.14 -5.98
N LEU A 34 9.86 26.04 -4.66
CA LEU A 34 10.29 27.14 -3.82
C LEU A 34 11.66 27.69 -4.27
N THR A 35 12.60 26.82 -4.65
CA THR A 35 13.88 27.24 -5.23
C THR A 35 13.72 28.00 -6.53
N SER A 36 12.89 27.51 -7.44
CA SER A 36 12.61 28.22 -8.69
C SER A 36 12.06 29.62 -8.39
N HIS A 37 11.12 29.73 -7.45
CA HIS A 37 10.50 30.99 -7.08
C HIS A 37 11.48 32.00 -6.45
N TYR A 38 12.26 31.65 -5.43
CA TYR A 38 13.18 32.62 -4.83
C TYR A 38 14.40 32.93 -5.71
N SER A 39 14.79 32.02 -6.62
CA SER A 39 15.91 32.27 -7.54
C SER A 39 15.60 33.40 -8.53
N LYS A 40 14.32 33.65 -8.84
CA LYS A 40 13.90 34.85 -9.59
C LYS A 40 14.37 36.13 -8.89
N ALA A 41 14.23 36.23 -7.56
CA ALA A 41 14.71 37.38 -6.78
C ALA A 41 16.24 37.47 -6.68
N ASP A 42 16.96 36.38 -6.94
CA ASP A 42 18.42 36.39 -7.06
C ASP A 42 18.88 36.94 -8.42
N SER A 43 18.05 36.83 -9.46
CA SER A 43 18.41 37.25 -10.81
C SER A 43 18.56 38.78 -10.95
N GLU A 44 19.62 39.21 -11.64
CA GLU A 44 19.83 40.62 -11.96
C GLU A 44 18.76 41.16 -12.90
N GLU A 45 18.24 40.33 -13.79
CA GLU A 45 17.15 40.67 -14.71
C GLU A 45 15.91 41.13 -13.95
N PHE A 46 15.42 40.32 -13.01
CA PHE A 46 14.26 40.65 -12.19
C PHE A 46 14.51 41.89 -11.31
N ARG A 47 15.71 42.01 -10.73
CA ARG A 47 16.08 43.20 -9.95
C ARG A 47 16.08 44.47 -10.81
N ASN A 48 16.58 44.38 -12.04
CA ASN A 48 16.57 45.49 -13.00
C ASN A 48 15.16 45.80 -13.49
N GLU A 49 14.30 44.80 -13.66
CA GLU A 49 12.89 44.99 -14.00
C GLU A 49 12.19 45.80 -12.91
N ILE A 50 12.36 45.44 -11.64
CA ILE A 50 11.83 46.20 -10.50
C ILE A 50 12.35 47.65 -10.51
N LEU A 51 13.63 47.85 -10.82
CA LEU A 51 14.21 49.20 -10.80
C LEU A 51 13.76 50.08 -11.99
N LYS A 52 13.51 49.51 -13.16
CA LYS A 52 13.20 50.28 -14.38
C LYS A 52 11.71 50.44 -14.65
N ASN A 53 10.86 49.60 -14.04
CA ASN A 53 9.46 49.49 -14.43
C ASN A 53 8.58 50.51 -13.69
N LYS A 54 7.83 51.33 -14.45
CA LYS A 54 6.77 52.18 -13.87
C LYS A 54 5.70 51.39 -13.11
N ALA A 55 5.54 50.10 -13.44
CA ALA A 55 4.62 49.18 -12.79
C ALA A 55 5.32 48.20 -11.81
N ALA A 56 6.50 48.53 -11.28
CA ALA A 56 7.26 47.68 -10.36
C ALA A 56 6.43 47.13 -9.17
N ASN A 57 5.53 47.94 -8.60
CA ASN A 57 4.57 47.47 -7.60
C ASN A 57 3.70 46.28 -8.08
N SER A 58 3.28 46.26 -9.34
CA SER A 58 2.52 45.15 -9.91
C SER A 58 3.38 43.90 -10.14
N THR A 59 4.63 44.06 -10.59
CA THR A 59 5.61 42.96 -10.70
C THR A 59 5.88 42.32 -9.34
N ILE A 60 6.10 43.13 -8.30
CA ILE A 60 6.33 42.66 -6.93
C ILE A 60 5.06 41.99 -6.37
N ALA A 61 3.87 42.54 -6.62
CA ALA A 61 2.62 41.95 -6.17
C ALA A 61 2.37 40.57 -6.82
N ALA A 62 2.62 40.44 -8.13
CA ALA A 62 2.54 39.16 -8.84
C ALA A 62 3.54 38.15 -8.27
N TYR A 63 4.79 38.57 -8.07
CA TYR A 63 5.82 37.75 -7.44
C TYR A 63 5.40 37.26 -6.05
N LYS A 64 4.89 38.15 -5.19
CA LYS A 64 4.40 37.79 -3.86
C LYS A 64 3.24 36.79 -3.93
N GLN A 65 2.34 36.94 -4.89
CA GLN A 65 1.21 36.02 -5.07
C GLN A 65 1.65 34.64 -5.55
N GLU A 66 2.62 34.54 -6.46
CA GLU A 66 3.25 33.27 -6.85
C GLU A 66 3.85 32.56 -5.63
N GLY A 67 4.64 33.28 -4.82
CA GLY A 67 5.29 32.71 -3.65
C GLY A 67 4.30 32.23 -2.58
N LYS A 68 3.19 32.93 -2.41
CA LYS A 68 2.09 32.50 -1.54
C LYS A 68 1.50 31.17 -2.00
N THR A 69 1.28 30.99 -3.30
CA THR A 69 0.79 29.72 -3.87
C THR A 69 1.76 28.58 -3.59
N VAL A 70 3.06 28.79 -3.83
CA VAL A 70 4.10 27.78 -3.57
C VAL A 70 4.15 27.38 -2.10
N ILE A 71 4.13 28.37 -1.19
CA ILE A 71 4.17 28.11 0.26
C ILE A 71 2.90 27.42 0.76
N ASN A 72 1.72 27.81 0.27
CA ASN A 72 0.47 27.16 0.65
C ASN A 72 0.43 25.69 0.20
N ASN A 73 0.93 25.41 -1.01
CA ASN A 73 1.06 24.03 -1.49
C ASN A 73 2.02 23.21 -0.61
N LEU A 74 3.19 23.78 -0.29
CA LEU A 74 4.14 23.11 0.59
C LEU A 74 3.57 22.87 2.00
N GLU A 75 2.83 23.84 2.55
CA GLU A 75 2.16 23.71 3.84
C GLU A 75 1.10 22.61 3.87
N PHE A 76 0.31 22.50 2.82
CA PHE A 76 -0.65 21.40 2.66
C PHE A 76 0.06 20.04 2.62
N LEU A 77 1.11 19.93 1.81
CA LEU A 77 1.85 18.68 1.61
C LEU A 77 2.56 18.20 2.87
N VAL A 78 3.04 19.10 3.73
CA VAL A 78 3.76 18.73 4.96
C VAL A 78 2.88 18.77 6.20
N SER A 79 1.56 18.86 6.05
CA SER A 79 0.61 19.03 7.15
C SER A 79 0.67 17.89 8.18
N ASP A 80 1.07 16.69 7.78
CA ASP A 80 1.25 15.51 8.63
C ASP A 80 2.67 15.38 9.23
N ASN A 81 3.65 16.14 8.74
CA ASN A 81 5.06 16.02 9.10
C ASN A 81 5.53 17.19 9.99
N GLU A 82 5.58 16.95 11.31
CA GLU A 82 5.96 17.98 12.29
C GLU A 82 7.34 18.58 12.06
N SER A 83 8.33 17.76 11.71
CA SER A 83 9.69 18.24 11.41
C SER A 83 9.69 19.22 10.24
N GLN A 84 8.92 18.94 9.19
CA GLN A 84 8.83 19.83 8.03
C GLN A 84 8.01 21.08 8.33
N ARG A 85 6.90 20.96 9.09
CA ARG A 85 6.11 22.12 9.53
C ARG A 85 6.94 23.12 10.33
N ALA A 86 7.86 22.64 11.17
CA ALA A 86 8.71 23.50 11.99
C ALA A 86 9.57 24.47 11.16
N HIS A 87 9.93 24.12 9.91
CA HIS A 87 10.68 24.99 9.00
C HIS A 87 9.83 26.05 8.30
N LEU A 88 8.51 25.85 8.22
CA LEU A 88 7.63 26.76 7.47
C LEU A 88 7.51 28.13 8.12
N LYS A 89 7.44 28.20 9.45
CA LYS A 89 7.33 29.47 10.18
C LYS A 89 8.52 30.40 9.92
N PRO A 90 9.79 29.98 10.13
CA PRO A 90 10.93 30.83 9.81
C PRO A 90 11.05 31.12 8.31
N LEU A 91 10.72 30.17 7.45
CA LEU A 91 10.71 30.38 6.00
C LEU A 91 9.72 31.47 5.57
N LYS A 92 8.48 31.44 6.07
CA LYS A 92 7.45 32.46 5.83
C LYS A 92 7.91 33.83 6.31
N ALA A 93 8.56 33.91 7.47
CA ALA A 93 9.10 35.16 7.99
C ALA A 93 10.20 35.74 7.07
N LEU A 94 11.11 34.89 6.58
CA LEU A 94 12.14 35.31 5.64
C LEU A 94 11.56 35.74 4.29
N LEU A 95 10.55 35.05 3.78
CA LEU A 95 9.86 35.46 2.54
C LEU A 95 9.16 36.81 2.71
N ASN A 96 8.48 37.04 3.83
CA ASN A 96 7.89 38.35 4.13
C ASN A 96 8.95 39.46 4.21
N SER A 97 10.10 39.18 4.82
CA SER A 97 11.25 40.09 4.85
C SER A 97 11.75 40.39 3.43
N LEU A 98 11.91 39.35 2.59
CA LEU A 98 12.31 39.50 1.19
C LEU A 98 11.32 40.38 0.42
N TYR A 99 10.01 40.15 0.55
CA TYR A 99 9.01 40.97 -0.13
C TYR A 99 9.07 42.44 0.32
N SER A 100 9.27 42.70 1.60
CA SER A 100 9.46 44.07 2.11
C SER A 100 10.73 44.71 1.56
N GLN A 101 11.84 43.98 1.50
CA GLN A 101 13.10 44.47 0.95
C GLN A 101 13.01 44.77 -0.55
N LEU A 102 12.31 43.94 -1.32
CA LEU A 102 12.03 44.19 -2.75
C LEU A 102 11.16 45.44 -2.95
N THR A 103 10.16 45.64 -2.09
CA THR A 103 9.29 46.85 -2.13
C THR A 103 10.09 48.12 -1.78
N ASN A 104 10.98 48.03 -0.79
CA ASN A 104 11.86 49.14 -0.43
C ASN A 104 12.84 49.48 -1.57
N LEU A 105 13.34 48.47 -2.30
CA LEU A 105 14.19 48.67 -3.46
C LEU A 105 13.48 49.48 -4.57
N ASP A 106 12.19 49.24 -4.80
CA ASP A 106 11.37 50.01 -5.75
C ASP A 106 11.18 51.47 -5.31
N SER A 107 10.82 51.68 -4.04
CA SER A 107 10.57 53.03 -3.49
C SER A 107 11.78 53.99 -3.57
N ILE A 108 12.99 53.42 -3.55
CA ILE A 108 14.25 54.14 -3.66
C ILE A 108 14.41 54.74 -5.06
N THR A 109 13.94 54.05 -6.11
CA THR A 109 14.04 54.53 -7.49
C THR A 109 13.08 55.69 -7.78
N TYR A 110 11.90 55.68 -7.15
CA TYR A 110 10.87 56.70 -7.35
C TYR A 110 11.16 58.04 -6.67
N THR A 111 12.03 58.07 -5.66
CA THR A 111 12.19 59.23 -4.78
C THR A 111 13.43 60.09 -5.05
N SER A 112 14.39 59.68 -5.89
CA SER A 112 15.55 60.54 -6.21
C SER A 112 16.31 60.13 -7.47
N ASN A 113 16.62 61.12 -8.33
CA ASN A 113 17.51 60.99 -9.48
C ASN A 113 18.97 60.66 -9.11
N ALA A 114 19.33 60.63 -7.82
CA ALA A 114 20.65 60.22 -7.35
C ALA A 114 20.59 59.63 -5.94
N VAL A 115 19.94 58.48 -5.78
CA VAL A 115 20.14 57.68 -4.55
C VAL A 115 21.64 57.34 -4.47
N PRO A 116 22.31 57.59 -3.33
CA PRO A 116 23.69 57.21 -3.12
C PRO A 116 23.93 55.72 -3.39
N PHE A 117 25.03 55.40 -4.07
CA PHE A 117 25.45 54.02 -4.37
C PHE A 117 25.44 53.12 -3.13
N GLU A 118 25.90 53.65 -1.99
CA GLU A 118 25.94 52.94 -0.70
C GLU A 118 24.57 52.46 -0.22
N ILE A 119 23.51 53.27 -0.42
CA ILE A 119 22.14 52.88 -0.01
C ILE A 119 21.65 51.71 -0.87
N ARG A 120 21.92 51.75 -2.19
CA ARG A 120 21.56 50.65 -3.10
C ARG A 120 22.33 49.37 -2.76
N GLU A 121 23.63 49.46 -2.52
CA GLU A 121 24.44 48.29 -2.16
C GLU A 121 24.05 47.69 -0.81
N ASN A 122 23.71 48.52 0.19
CA ASN A 122 23.20 48.05 1.47
C ASN A 122 21.88 47.27 1.30
N GLN A 123 20.94 47.76 0.48
CA GLN A 123 19.70 47.04 0.21
C GLN A 123 19.93 45.72 -0.52
N LYS A 124 20.79 45.70 -1.55
CA LYS A 124 21.19 44.45 -2.21
C LYS A 124 21.81 43.45 -1.24
N SER A 125 22.66 43.90 -0.32
CA SER A 125 23.27 43.06 0.70
C SER A 125 22.23 42.44 1.64
N LYS A 126 21.22 43.21 2.07
CA LYS A 126 20.08 42.70 2.88
C LYS A 126 19.28 41.63 2.14
N ILE A 127 19.00 41.85 0.86
CA ILE A 127 18.31 40.88 -0.01
C ILE A 127 19.14 39.59 -0.11
N ASN A 128 20.44 39.72 -0.42
CA ASN A 128 21.34 38.58 -0.56
C ASN A 128 21.45 37.76 0.74
N LYS A 129 21.52 38.43 1.90
CA LYS A 129 21.49 37.77 3.21
C LYS A 129 20.19 36.99 3.42
N THR A 130 19.05 37.61 3.13
CA THR A 130 17.74 36.96 3.27
C THR A 130 17.61 35.74 2.35
N LEU A 131 18.08 35.84 1.09
CA LEU A 131 18.13 34.73 0.15
C LEU A 131 19.05 33.60 0.61
N PHE A 132 20.20 33.94 1.22
CA PHE A 132 21.10 32.97 1.81
C PHE A 132 20.43 32.19 2.96
N ASP A 133 19.71 32.88 3.85
CA ASP A 133 18.99 32.26 4.96
C ASP A 133 17.85 31.36 4.46
N ILE A 134 17.11 31.79 3.43
CA ILE A 134 16.07 30.97 2.76
C ILE A 134 16.70 29.69 2.19
N ARG A 135 17.82 29.81 1.48
CA ARG A 135 18.57 28.69 0.90
C ARG A 135 19.03 27.71 1.99
N GLY A 136 19.46 28.23 3.15
CA GLY A 136 19.85 27.45 4.31
C GLY A 136 18.71 26.56 4.84
N ILE A 137 17.53 27.14 5.07
CA ILE A 137 16.34 26.37 5.52
C ILE A 137 15.93 25.35 4.47
N LYS A 138 15.83 25.78 3.20
CA LYS A 138 15.46 24.92 2.08
C LYS A 138 16.38 23.71 1.94
N ASN A 139 17.70 23.90 2.05
CA ASN A 139 18.66 22.80 1.95
C ASN A 139 18.50 21.80 3.11
N ARG A 140 18.16 22.28 4.32
CA ARG A 140 17.84 21.40 5.45
C ARG A 140 16.56 20.60 5.19
N MET A 141 15.50 21.24 4.71
CA MET A 141 14.24 20.57 4.36
C MET A 141 14.44 19.50 3.29
N GLN A 142 15.17 19.81 2.21
CA GLN A 142 15.50 18.83 1.18
C GLN A 142 16.32 17.67 1.73
N LYS A 143 17.31 17.95 2.60
CA LYS A 143 18.13 16.89 3.17
C LYS A 143 17.31 15.96 4.07
N GLN A 144 16.34 16.50 4.79
CA GLN A 144 15.39 15.72 5.58
C GLN A 144 14.53 14.82 4.69
N GLU A 145 13.99 15.34 3.58
CA GLU A 145 13.22 14.54 2.61
C GLU A 145 14.07 13.49 1.91
N GLU A 146 15.33 13.78 1.52
CA GLU A 146 16.24 12.76 0.97
C GLU A 146 16.46 11.60 1.94
N ASN A 147 16.67 11.91 3.21
CA ASN A 147 16.88 10.90 4.24
C ASN A 147 15.60 10.10 4.50
N LEU A 148 14.44 10.75 4.48
CA LEU A 148 13.14 10.10 4.61
C LEU A 148 12.83 9.21 3.41
N LEU A 149 13.15 9.66 2.20
CA LEU A 149 12.99 8.92 0.95
C LEU A 149 13.78 7.62 1.00
N LYS A 150 15.05 7.68 1.38
CA LYS A 150 15.90 6.48 1.53
C LYS A 150 15.30 5.46 2.49
N LYS A 151 14.77 5.92 3.64
CA LYS A 151 14.10 5.04 4.61
C LYS A 151 12.85 4.40 4.01
N ARG A 152 12.00 5.19 3.35
CA ARG A 152 10.75 4.72 2.73
C ARG A 152 11.01 3.78 1.55
N GLU A 153 12.04 4.02 0.75
CA GLU A 153 12.46 3.13 -0.33
C GLU A 153 12.90 1.75 0.17
N ILE A 154 13.63 1.69 1.29
CA ILE A 154 14.03 0.41 1.90
C ILE A 154 12.78 -0.38 2.32
N VAL A 155 11.81 0.27 2.96
CA VAL A 155 10.54 -0.34 3.37
C VAL A 155 9.74 -0.80 2.15
N TYR A 156 9.63 0.03 1.11
CA TYR A 156 8.95 -0.33 -0.13
C TYR A 156 9.61 -1.53 -0.82
N LYS A 157 10.95 -1.52 -0.98
CA LYS A 157 11.70 -2.65 -1.55
C LYS A 157 11.47 -3.94 -0.77
N SER A 158 11.43 -3.86 0.56
CA SER A 158 11.09 -4.99 1.43
C SER A 158 9.68 -5.51 1.15
N HIS A 159 8.64 -4.65 1.23
CA HIS A 159 7.26 -5.05 0.97
C HIS A 159 7.05 -5.62 -0.44
N LYS A 160 7.68 -5.02 -1.45
CA LYS A 160 7.66 -5.48 -2.84
C LYS A 160 8.27 -6.87 -2.99
N SER A 161 9.35 -7.18 -2.28
CA SER A 161 10.01 -8.49 -2.30
C SER A 161 9.26 -9.55 -1.51
N THR A 162 8.71 -9.20 -0.34
CA THR A 162 7.96 -10.14 0.52
C THR A 162 6.62 -10.53 -0.08
N ALA A 163 5.97 -9.64 -0.84
CA ALA A 163 4.65 -9.90 -1.43
C ALA A 163 4.56 -11.18 -2.28
N PRO A 164 5.39 -11.37 -3.32
CA PRO A 164 5.37 -12.59 -4.13
C PRO A 164 5.74 -13.83 -3.32
N ILE A 165 6.65 -13.73 -2.36
CA ILE A 165 7.07 -14.87 -1.52
C ILE A 165 5.89 -15.37 -0.67
N VAL A 166 5.16 -14.46 -0.02
CA VAL A 166 3.99 -14.83 0.79
C VAL A 166 2.90 -15.44 -0.10
N LEU A 167 2.65 -14.88 -1.28
CA LEU A 167 1.68 -15.45 -2.22
C LEU A 167 2.08 -16.85 -2.68
N LEU A 168 3.36 -17.07 -2.96
CA LEU A 168 3.89 -18.39 -3.32
C LEU A 168 3.71 -19.41 -2.19
N VAL A 169 4.04 -19.05 -0.95
CA VAL A 169 3.81 -19.90 0.23
C VAL A 169 2.32 -20.21 0.41
N LEU A 170 1.45 -19.22 0.23
CA LEU A 170 -0.01 -19.41 0.32
C LEU A 170 -0.54 -20.34 -0.79
N ALA A 171 0.01 -20.25 -2.00
CA ALA A 171 -0.34 -21.15 -3.09
C ALA A 171 0.10 -22.59 -2.80
N PHE A 172 1.33 -22.79 -2.31
CA PHE A 172 1.80 -24.10 -1.87
C PHE A 172 0.96 -24.67 -0.72
N PHE A 173 0.57 -23.82 0.25
CA PHE A 173 -0.30 -24.24 1.34
C PHE A 173 -1.68 -24.67 0.83
N ALA A 174 -2.28 -23.92 -0.08
CA ALA A 174 -3.55 -24.28 -0.70
C ALA A 174 -3.46 -25.61 -1.46
N LEU A 175 -2.38 -25.80 -2.24
CA LEU A 175 -2.10 -27.04 -2.95
C LEU A 175 -1.92 -28.22 -1.98
N PHE A 176 -1.20 -28.02 -0.88
CA PHE A 176 -0.98 -29.04 0.14
C PHE A 176 -2.29 -29.49 0.79
N VAL A 177 -3.15 -28.54 1.19
CA VAL A 177 -4.48 -28.85 1.74
C VAL A 177 -5.34 -29.58 0.70
N PHE A 178 -5.26 -29.18 -0.57
CA PHE A 178 -5.96 -29.84 -1.67
C PHE A 178 -5.51 -31.30 -1.85
N ILE A 179 -4.20 -31.56 -1.84
CA ILE A 179 -3.63 -32.91 -1.95
C ILE A 179 -4.11 -33.80 -0.79
N ILE A 180 -4.04 -33.32 0.45
CA ILE A 180 -4.53 -34.07 1.62
C ILE A 180 -6.01 -34.38 1.49
N SER A 181 -6.80 -33.38 1.09
CA SER A 181 -8.24 -33.55 0.91
C SER A 181 -8.56 -34.57 -0.17
N PHE A 182 -7.87 -34.51 -1.31
CA PHE A 182 -8.02 -35.46 -2.40
C PHE A 182 -7.63 -36.88 -1.97
N TYR A 183 -6.51 -37.03 -1.26
CA TYR A 183 -6.06 -38.31 -0.74
C TYR A 183 -7.09 -38.93 0.22
N LYS A 184 -7.64 -38.13 1.14
CA LYS A 184 -8.69 -38.58 2.06
C LYS A 184 -9.96 -39.01 1.33
N ILE A 185 -10.40 -38.25 0.32
CA ILE A 185 -11.55 -38.59 -0.52
C ILE A 185 -11.30 -39.89 -1.30
N TYR A 186 -10.10 -40.03 -1.86
CA TYR A 186 -9.71 -41.22 -2.63
C TYR A 186 -9.75 -42.48 -1.76
N LEU A 187 -9.17 -42.44 -0.56
CA LEU A 187 -9.23 -43.55 0.39
C LEU A 187 -10.68 -43.91 0.76
N ASN A 188 -11.50 -42.91 1.08
CA ASN A 188 -12.92 -43.14 1.39
C ASN A 188 -13.67 -43.81 0.22
N LYS A 189 -13.39 -43.40 -1.03
CA LYS A 189 -13.98 -44.02 -2.22
C LYS A 189 -13.55 -45.48 -2.40
N LEU A 190 -12.30 -45.82 -2.04
CA LEU A 190 -11.83 -47.20 -2.06
C LEU A 190 -12.54 -48.05 -0.99
N GLU A 191 -12.76 -47.53 0.21
CA GLU A 191 -13.51 -48.24 1.25
C GLU A 191 -14.96 -48.51 0.84
N ILE A 192 -15.65 -47.50 0.29
CA ILE A 192 -17.03 -47.67 -0.21
C ILE A 192 -17.09 -48.77 -1.28
N ARG A 193 -16.16 -48.78 -2.24
CA ARG A 193 -16.11 -49.83 -3.28
C ARG A 193 -15.87 -51.22 -2.70
N LYS A 194 -15.02 -51.35 -1.67
CA LYS A 194 -14.81 -52.64 -0.99
C LYS A 194 -16.09 -53.11 -0.31
N SER A 195 -16.81 -52.23 0.37
CA SER A 195 -18.10 -52.54 0.99
C SER A 195 -19.16 -52.93 -0.04
N GLU A 196 -19.25 -52.21 -1.16
CA GLU A 196 -20.15 -52.56 -2.28
C GLU A 196 -19.82 -53.94 -2.88
N PHE A 197 -18.53 -54.23 -3.09
CA PHE A 197 -18.08 -55.53 -3.60
C PHE A 197 -18.38 -56.65 -2.61
N PHE A 198 -18.15 -56.42 -1.31
CA PHE A 198 -18.50 -57.37 -0.26
C PHE A 198 -20.00 -57.67 -0.26
N LEU A 199 -20.86 -56.63 -0.28
CA LEU A 199 -22.31 -56.81 -0.34
C LEU A 199 -22.75 -57.57 -1.59
N LYS A 200 -22.20 -57.24 -2.77
CA LYS A 200 -22.46 -57.99 -4.00
C LYS A 200 -22.01 -59.45 -3.91
N THR A 201 -20.85 -59.69 -3.32
CA THR A 201 -20.32 -61.05 -3.13
C THR A 201 -21.25 -61.84 -2.22
N VAL A 202 -21.58 -61.30 -1.04
CA VAL A 202 -22.53 -61.93 -0.11
C VAL A 202 -23.87 -62.20 -0.79
N LEU A 203 -24.44 -61.25 -1.52
CA LEU A 203 -25.70 -61.46 -2.24
C LEU A 203 -25.60 -62.55 -3.32
N ASN A 204 -24.44 -62.69 -3.98
CA ASN A 204 -24.26 -63.66 -5.08
C ASN A 204 -23.84 -65.06 -4.59
N THR A 205 -23.06 -65.18 -3.51
CA THR A 205 -22.64 -66.49 -2.96
C THR A 205 -23.63 -67.05 -1.96
N THR A 206 -24.64 -66.27 -1.56
CA THR A 206 -25.75 -66.80 -0.78
C THR A 206 -26.76 -67.39 -1.75
N ASP A 207 -26.71 -68.71 -1.95
CA ASP A 207 -27.81 -69.46 -2.56
C ASP A 207 -29.06 -69.25 -1.69
N ASN A 208 -29.89 -68.31 -2.10
CA ASN A 208 -31.26 -68.14 -1.65
C ASN A 208 -31.48 -68.30 -0.13
N ILE A 209 -30.75 -67.58 0.72
CA ILE A 209 -31.25 -67.28 2.08
C ILE A 209 -32.27 -66.15 1.93
N VAL A 210 -33.38 -66.45 1.24
CA VAL A 210 -34.65 -65.87 1.64
C VAL A 210 -34.88 -66.47 3.01
N ASN A 211 -34.57 -65.70 4.06
CA ASN A 211 -35.12 -65.98 5.37
C ASN A 211 -36.64 -65.88 5.21
N TYR A 212 -37.27 -67.01 4.91
CA TYR A 212 -38.71 -67.16 4.95
C TYR A 212 -39.08 -67.11 6.43
N TYR A 213 -39.43 -65.92 6.90
CA TYR A 213 -40.11 -65.77 8.17
C TYR A 213 -41.57 -66.11 7.92
N GLU A 214 -41.96 -67.37 8.13
CA GLU A 214 -43.39 -67.67 8.27
C GLU A 214 -43.87 -67.06 9.59
N PRO A 215 -44.85 -66.14 9.57
CA PRO A 215 -45.45 -65.65 10.80
C PRO A 215 -46.26 -66.80 11.42
N TYR A 216 -45.70 -67.43 12.45
CA TYR A 216 -46.45 -68.38 13.25
C TYR A 216 -47.39 -67.61 14.19
N LEU A 217 -48.65 -67.49 13.78
CA LEU A 217 -49.73 -67.07 14.66
C LEU A 217 -50.13 -68.25 15.54
N MET A 218 -49.73 -68.24 16.80
CA MET A 218 -50.47 -68.95 17.83
C MET A 218 -50.97 -68.02 18.93
N PRO A 219 -52.20 -68.24 19.42
CA PRO A 219 -52.64 -67.63 20.65
C PRO A 219 -51.84 -68.26 21.81
N THR A 220 -51.30 -67.39 22.65
CA THR A 220 -50.75 -67.65 23.99
C THR A 220 -49.44 -68.47 24.11
N THR A 221 -48.42 -67.72 24.52
CA THR A 221 -47.29 -68.07 25.41
C THR A 221 -46.06 -68.84 24.89
N VAL A 222 -44.92 -68.14 25.00
CA VAL A 222 -43.49 -68.54 24.98
C VAL A 222 -42.82 -68.69 23.60
N THR A 223 -42.00 -67.69 23.26
CA THR A 223 -41.16 -67.62 22.07
C THR A 223 -39.85 -68.38 22.27
N ILE A 224 -39.65 -69.50 21.56
CA ILE A 224 -38.33 -70.12 21.36
C ILE A 224 -38.12 -70.22 19.85
N LEU A 225 -37.18 -69.43 19.32
CA LEU A 225 -36.77 -69.48 17.91
C LEU A 225 -36.10 -70.83 17.63
N LYS A 226 -36.71 -71.66 16.77
CA LYS A 226 -36.09 -72.89 16.26
C LYS A 226 -35.48 -72.61 14.88
N ILE A 227 -34.15 -72.62 14.80
CA ILE A 227 -33.40 -72.50 13.54
C ILE A 227 -33.47 -73.86 12.84
N LEU A 228 -34.18 -73.95 11.72
CA LEU A 228 -34.19 -75.16 10.88
C LEU A 228 -33.09 -75.04 9.82
N LYS A 229 -32.02 -75.82 9.98
CA LYS A 229 -30.90 -75.89 9.02
C LYS A 229 -31.23 -76.98 7.99
N LEU A 230 -31.61 -76.59 6.77
CA LEU A 230 -31.88 -77.55 5.68
C LEU A 230 -30.55 -77.87 4.97
N TYR A 231 -30.04 -79.09 5.15
CA TYR A 231 -28.95 -79.65 4.34
C TYR A 231 -29.56 -80.26 3.08
N LEU A 232 -29.19 -79.77 1.89
CA LEU A 232 -29.38 -80.53 0.66
C LEU A 232 -28.04 -81.11 0.23
N LEU A 233 -27.90 -82.40 0.52
CA LEU A 233 -26.83 -83.29 0.11
C LEU A 233 -27.37 -84.10 -1.06
N THR A 234 -26.84 -83.91 -2.28
CA THR A 234 -27.11 -84.83 -3.39
C THR A 234 -25.86 -85.04 -4.24
N THR A 235 -25.19 -86.16 -3.95
CA THR A 235 -24.24 -86.88 -4.80
C THR A 235 -24.93 -88.18 -5.21
N VAL A 236 -25.16 -88.45 -6.51
CA VAL A 236 -25.39 -89.81 -7.11
C VAL A 236 -25.11 -89.66 -8.62
N ILE A 237 -23.98 -90.13 -9.17
CA ILE A 237 -23.66 -91.47 -9.72
C ILE A 237 -24.37 -91.80 -11.05
N THR A 238 -23.52 -92.15 -12.03
CA THR A 238 -23.67 -92.57 -13.43
C THR A 238 -24.47 -93.86 -13.65
N ILE A 239 -25.06 -94.03 -14.85
CA ILE A 239 -25.30 -95.24 -15.71
C ILE A 239 -26.15 -94.71 -16.90
N THR A 240 -25.85 -94.82 -18.20
CA THR A 240 -25.26 -95.87 -19.05
C THR A 240 -24.57 -95.20 -20.23
#